data_AF-A0A345BZ05-F1
#
_entry.id   AF-A0A345BZ05-F1
#
_cell.length_a   1.000
_cell.length_b   1.000
_cell.length_c   1.000
_cell.angle_alpha   90.00
_cell.angle_beta   90.00
_cell.angle_gamma   90.00
#
_symmetry.space_group_name_H-M   'P 1'
#
loop_
_entity.id
_entity.type
_entity.pdbx_description
1 polymer ?
#
loop_
_entity_poly.entity_id
_entity_poly.type
_entity_poly.pdbx_seq_one_letter_code
_entity_poly.pdbx_strand_id
1 'polypeptide(L)'
;MDLTLSHLLFHTSGLPDAIEEGSNQAKKRASNWDRQISIDETILKTKQLKPHFEPDKGKRAHYANVNFDILGKIIEIVTDSTLLNFRSPNEAGTP
;
A
#
# COMPACT_ATOMS: atom_id res chain seq x y z
N MET A 1 -12.99 14.30 3.80
CA MET A 1 -11.61 14.48 4.27
C MET A 1 -10.72 13.69 3.34
N ASP A 2 -9.54 14.21 2.99
CA ASP A 2 -8.70 13.62 1.95
C ASP A 2 -7.56 12.78 2.53
N LEU A 3 -7.18 11.72 1.82
CA LEU A 3 -6.04 10.86 2.16
C LEU A 3 -4.72 11.59 1.84
N THR A 4 -3.70 11.45 2.69
CA THR A 4 -2.41 12.14 2.53
C THR A 4 -1.25 11.15 2.57
N LEU A 5 -0.04 11.58 2.17
CA LEU A 5 1.17 10.76 2.28
C LEU A 5 1.47 10.36 3.74
N SER A 6 1.26 11.27 4.69
CA SER A 6 1.45 11.00 6.12
C SER A 6 0.54 9.87 6.59
N HIS A 7 -0.72 9.85 6.14
CA HIS A 7 -1.67 8.80 6.47
C HIS A 7 -1.22 7.42 6.01
N LEU A 8 -0.65 7.34 4.81
CA LEU A 8 -0.10 6.09 4.27
C LEU A 8 1.15 5.68 5.08
N LEU A 9 2.08 6.61 5.28
CA LEU A 9 3.38 6.35 5.92
C LEU A 9 3.24 5.88 7.36
N PHE A 10 2.29 6.44 8.12
CA PHE A 10 2.06 6.11 9.52
C PHE A 10 0.91 5.13 9.75
N HIS A 11 0.37 4.51 8.70
CA HIS A 11 -0.76 3.57 8.78
C HIS A 11 -2.01 4.16 9.46
N THR A 12 -2.22 5.47 9.34
CA THR A 12 -3.38 6.19 9.88
C THR A 12 -4.44 6.48 8.81
N SER A 13 -4.35 5.82 7.65
CA SER A 13 -5.33 5.90 6.55
C SER A 13 -6.66 5.20 6.84
N GLY A 14 -6.63 4.19 7.71
CA GLY A 14 -7.78 3.31 7.98
C GLY A 14 -8.11 2.33 6.85
N LEU A 15 -7.27 2.24 5.79
CA LEU A 15 -7.46 1.30 4.69
C LEU A 15 -7.35 -0.15 5.19
N PRO A 16 -8.20 -1.06 4.68
CA PRO A 16 -8.13 -2.48 5.00
C PRO A 16 -7.02 -3.16 4.20
N ASP A 17 -6.44 -4.23 4.75
CA ASP A 17 -5.54 -5.10 3.99
C ASP A 17 -6.34 -6.15 3.23
N ALA A 18 -6.55 -5.95 1.93
CA ALA A 18 -7.41 -6.84 1.15
C ALA A 18 -6.89 -8.29 1.00
N ILE A 19 -5.59 -8.51 1.21
CA ILE A 19 -4.97 -9.83 1.14
C ILE A 19 -5.14 -10.56 2.48
N GLU A 20 -4.87 -9.87 3.59
CA GLU A 20 -4.96 -10.40 4.95
C GLU A 20 -6.37 -10.40 5.55
N GLU A 21 -7.26 -9.53 5.07
CA GLU A 21 -8.62 -9.35 5.60
C GLU A 21 -9.71 -9.75 4.60
N GLY A 22 -9.31 -10.06 3.36
CA GLY A 22 -10.21 -10.61 2.36
C GLY A 22 -10.82 -11.95 2.79
N SER A 23 -11.78 -12.45 1.99
CA SER A 23 -12.46 -13.72 2.26
C SER A 23 -11.46 -14.87 2.44
N ASN A 24 -11.88 -15.97 3.08
CA ASN A 24 -11.05 -17.18 3.26
C ASN A 24 -10.43 -17.70 1.94
N GLN A 25 -11.01 -17.35 0.79
CA GLN A 25 -10.45 -17.64 -0.53
C GLN A 25 -9.31 -16.69 -0.94
N ALA A 26 -9.30 -15.42 -0.52
CA ALA A 26 -8.19 -14.50 -0.73
C ALA A 26 -6.93 -14.98 0.00
N LYS A 27 -7.09 -15.39 1.27
CA LYS A 27 -6.01 -16.03 2.06
C LYS A 27 -5.50 -17.32 1.41
N LYS A 28 -6.42 -18.20 0.97
CA LYS A 28 -6.04 -19.44 0.26
C LYS A 28 -5.37 -19.18 -1.09
N ARG A 29 -5.75 -18.11 -1.81
CA ARG A 29 -5.09 -17.72 -3.08
C ARG A 29 -3.67 -17.21 -2.85
N ALA A 30 -3.46 -16.39 -1.81
CA ALA A 30 -2.12 -15.95 -1.43
C ALA A 30 -1.23 -17.10 -0.92
N SER A 31 -1.83 -18.09 -0.24
CA SER A 31 -1.07 -19.20 0.36
C SER A 31 -0.74 -20.35 -0.60
N ASN A 32 -1.49 -20.55 -1.69
CA ASN A 32 -1.34 -21.77 -2.49
C ASN A 32 -0.60 -21.57 -3.81
N TRP A 33 -0.60 -20.38 -4.41
CA TRP A 33 -0.08 -20.17 -5.78
C TRP A 33 0.91 -18.99 -5.81
N ASP A 34 2.12 -19.24 -6.32
CA ASP A 34 3.09 -18.19 -6.62
C ASP A 34 2.55 -17.35 -7.79
N ARG A 35 2.05 -16.15 -7.47
CA ARG A 35 1.45 -15.25 -8.44
C ARG A 35 1.83 -13.81 -8.12
N GLN A 36 2.25 -13.10 -9.16
CA GLN A 36 2.39 -11.65 -9.11
C GLN A 36 1.01 -10.98 -9.02
N ILE A 37 0.81 -10.16 -7.99
CA ILE A 37 -0.37 -9.31 -7.83
C ILE A 37 0.04 -7.88 -8.23
N SER A 38 -0.72 -7.28 -9.15
CA SER A 38 -0.47 -5.88 -9.54
C SER A 38 -1.03 -4.92 -8.50
N ILE A 39 -0.45 -3.72 -8.42
CA ILE A 39 -0.96 -2.68 -7.53
C ILE A 39 -2.42 -2.30 -7.84
N ASP A 40 -2.81 -2.25 -9.12
CA ASP A 40 -4.18 -1.95 -9.52
C ASP A 40 -5.16 -3.00 -8.98
N GLU A 41 -4.77 -4.27 -9.01
CA GLU A 41 -5.55 -5.37 -8.42
C GLU A 41 -5.69 -5.19 -6.91
N THR A 42 -4.62 -4.84 -6.20
CA THR A 42 -4.63 -4.56 -4.75
C THR A 42 -5.54 -3.38 -4.41
N ILE A 43 -5.43 -2.26 -5.14
CA ILE A 43 -6.26 -1.06 -4.92
C ILE A 43 -7.73 -1.37 -5.18
N LEU A 44 -8.05 -2.08 -6.26
CA LEU A 44 -9.43 -2.44 -6.59
C LEU A 44 -10.06 -3.28 -5.49
N LYS A 45 -9.35 -4.30 -4.99
CA LYS A 45 -9.84 -5.14 -3.88
C LYS A 45 -10.00 -4.34 -2.59
N THR A 46 -9.05 -3.46 -2.29
CA THR A 46 -9.10 -2.59 -1.11
C THR A 46 -10.34 -1.69 -1.13
N LYS A 47 -10.67 -1.11 -2.29
CA LYS A 47 -11.87 -0.28 -2.48
C LYS A 47 -13.20 -1.02 -2.27
N GLN A 48 -13.20 -2.35 -2.38
CA GLN A 48 -14.40 -3.16 -2.15
C GLN A 48 -14.66 -3.46 -0.67
N LEU A 49 -13.67 -3.19 0.20
CA LEU A 49 -13.76 -3.41 1.63
C LEU A 49 -14.06 -2.10 2.36
N LYS A 50 -14.71 -2.21 3.52
CA LYS A 50 -15.02 -1.05 4.36
C LYS A 50 -13.75 -0.62 5.11
N PRO A 51 -13.34 0.65 5.06
CA PRO A 51 -12.25 1.16 5.91
C PRO A 51 -12.55 0.98 7.40
N HIS A 52 -11.52 0.67 8.18
CA HIS A 52 -11.60 0.54 9.64
C HIS A 52 -11.93 1.86 10.34
N PHE A 53 -11.49 2.96 9.71
CA PHE A 53 -11.75 4.34 10.10
C PHE A 53 -11.45 5.30 8.96
N GLU A 54 -11.90 6.54 9.13
CA GLU A 54 -11.51 7.65 8.26
C GLU A 54 -10.10 8.14 8.61
N PRO A 55 -9.33 8.66 7.64
CA PRO A 55 -8.07 9.35 7.93
C PRO A 55 -8.22 10.42 9.02
N ASP A 56 -7.17 10.67 9.80
CA ASP A 56 -7.15 11.60 10.95
C ASP A 56 -8.18 11.32 12.07
N LYS A 57 -8.81 10.13 12.09
CA LYS A 57 -9.76 9.76 13.14
C LYS A 57 -9.06 9.42 14.46
N GLY A 58 -8.65 10.45 15.18
CA GLY A 58 -7.97 10.35 16.47
C GLY A 58 -6.60 9.66 16.37
N LYS A 59 -6.13 9.10 17.50
CA LYS A 59 -4.86 8.35 17.56
C LYS A 59 -5.04 6.88 17.15
N ARG A 60 -5.58 6.64 15.95
CA ARG A 60 -5.81 5.28 15.42
C ARG A 60 -4.82 4.98 14.30
N ALA A 61 -4.25 3.77 14.34
CA ALA A 61 -3.44 3.22 13.26
C ALA A 61 -3.91 1.79 12.99
N HIS A 62 -3.92 1.39 11.72
CA HIS A 62 -4.22 0.04 11.27
C HIS A 62 -3.24 -0.31 10.16
N TYR A 63 -2.36 -1.25 10.44
CA TYR A 63 -1.37 -1.70 9.49
C TYR A 63 -2.07 -2.38 8.31
N ALA A 64 -1.73 -1.95 7.10
CA ALA A 64 -2.20 -2.56 5.86
C ALA A 64 -1.14 -2.36 4.78
N ASN A 65 -0.78 -3.44 4.08
CA ASN A 65 0.29 -3.44 3.08
C ASN A 65 0.03 -2.45 1.93
N VAL A 66 -1.24 -2.30 1.55
CA VAL A 66 -1.69 -1.36 0.51
C VAL A 66 -1.23 0.08 0.76
N ASN A 67 -0.98 0.48 2.02
CA ASN A 67 -0.41 1.80 2.31
C ASN A 67 0.96 1.99 1.66
N PHE A 68 1.84 1.00 1.79
CA PHE A 68 3.17 1.04 1.20
C PHE A 68 3.17 0.75 -0.29
N ASP A 69 2.25 -0.08 -0.79
CA ASP A 69 2.09 -0.27 -2.24
C ASP A 69 1.76 1.06 -2.93
N ILE A 70 0.83 1.83 -2.36
CA ILE A 70 0.47 3.17 -2.86
C ILE A 70 1.66 4.12 -2.76
N LEU A 71 2.39 4.15 -1.63
CA LEU A 71 3.59 4.98 -1.50
C LEU A 71 4.66 4.63 -2.55
N GLY A 72 4.87 3.34 -2.78
CA GLY A 72 5.74 2.84 -3.83
C GLY A 72 5.38 3.39 -5.19
N LYS A 73 4.11 3.32 -5.56
CA LYS A 73 3.62 3.86 -6.82
C LYS A 73 3.77 5.38 -6.93
N ILE A 74 3.56 6.10 -5.83
CA ILE A 74 3.78 7.55 -5.80
C ILE A 74 5.26 7.86 -6.05
N ILE A 75 6.18 7.12 -5.45
CA ILE A 75 7.63 7.27 -5.70
C ILE A 75 7.91 7.04 -7.19
N GLU A 76 7.37 5.98 -7.79
CA GLU A 76 7.58 5.72 -9.22
C GLU A 76 7.09 6.86 -10.11
N ILE A 77 5.91 7.40 -9.83
CA ILE A 77 5.31 8.51 -10.57
C ILE A 77 6.13 9.79 -10.41
N VAL A 78 6.57 10.11 -9.20
CA VAL A 78 7.30 11.34 -8.91
C VAL A 78 8.73 11.30 -9.45
N THR A 79 9.34 10.12 -9.52
CA THR A 79 10.74 9.94 -9.94
C THR A 79 10.91 9.54 -11.40
N ASP A 80 9.81 9.20 -12.09
CA ASP A 80 9.82 8.60 -13.43
C ASP A 80 10.77 7.39 -13.53
N SER A 81 10.84 6.61 -12.45
CA SER A 81 11.71 5.45 -12.29
C SER A 81 10.92 4.31 -11.65
N THR A 82 11.32 3.07 -11.93
CA THR A 82 10.75 1.93 -11.21
C THR A 82 11.30 1.90 -9.78
N LEU A 83 10.51 1.39 -8.83
CA LEU A 83 11.02 1.22 -7.46
C LEU A 83 12.29 0.36 -7.41
N LEU A 84 12.40 -0.63 -8.31
CA LEU A 84 13.58 -1.49 -8.44
C LEU A 84 14.86 -0.68 -8.75
N ASN A 85 14.73 0.34 -9.60
CA ASN A 85 15.83 1.19 -10.04
C ASN A 85 15.96 2.46 -9.19
N PHE A 86 15.02 2.70 -8.27
CA PHE A 86 15.06 3.82 -7.36
C PHE A 86 16.15 3.59 -6.31
N ARG A 87 17.24 4.35 -6.43
CA ARG A 87 18.26 4.48 -5.39
C ARG A 87 17.98 5.73 -4.56
N SER A 88 18.14 5.60 -3.25
CA SER A 88 18.23 6.76 -2.38
C SER A 88 19.34 7.68 -2.91
N PRO A 89 19.12 9.01 -3.00
CA PRO A 89 20.15 9.95 -3.41
C PRO A 89 21.45 9.83 -2.61
N ASN A 90 21.36 9.33 -1.37
CA ASN A 90 22.49 9.15 -0.46
C ASN A 90 23.25 7.83 -0.67
N GLU A 91 22.76 6.94 -1.53
CA GLU A 91 23.41 5.66 -1.89
C GLU A 91 23.94 5.65 -3.34
N ALA A 92 23.58 6.65 -4.14
CA ALA A 92 24.28 6.95 -5.37
C ALA A 92 25.62 7.56 -5.00
N GLY A 93 26.64 6.72 -4.82
CA GLY A 93 28.03 7.17 -4.67
C GLY A 93 28.33 8.23 -5.72
N THR A 94 28.95 9.33 -5.28
CA THR A 94 29.42 10.40 -6.17
C THR A 94 30.16 9.80 -7.38
N PRO A 95 29.96 10.35 -8.59
CA PRO A 95 30.55 9.83 -9.81
C PRO A 95 32.08 9.68 -9.74
#